data_AF-A0AAT9PET2-F1
#
_entry.id   AF-A0AAT9PET2-F1
#
_cell.length_a   1.000
_cell.length_b   1.000
_cell.length_c   1.000
_cell.angle_alpha   90.00
_cell.angle_beta   90.00
_cell.angle_gamma   90.00
#
_symmetry.space_group_name_H-M   'P 1'
#
loop_
_entity.id
_entity.type
_entity.pdbx_description
1 polymer ?
#
loop_
_entity_poly.entity_id
_entity_poly.type
_entity_poly.pdbx_seq_one_letter_code
_entity_poly.pdbx_strand_id
1 'polypeptide(L)'
;MAKLNAKGVTVKVIAYPYYEQSPEQMRQIWCTTDKAARKQALDEAMSGKPVSNTCRSGIDHLKANQVKVAGLAVFATPAIYREDGAAFNAPYKDPSFLPFLGLN
;
A
#
# COMPACT_ATOMS: atom_id res chain seq x y z
N MET A 1 8.22 6.78 0.59
CA MET A 1 7.35 7.31 1.66
C MET A 1 7.97 8.48 2.42
N ALA A 2 9.25 8.42 2.83
CA ALA A 2 9.93 9.45 3.63
C ALA A 2 9.66 10.92 3.22
N LYS A 3 9.61 11.25 1.92
CA LYS A 3 9.31 12.62 1.44
C LYS A 3 7.91 13.11 1.83
N LEU A 4 6.91 12.24 1.89
CA LEU A 4 5.54 12.57 2.32
C LEU A 4 5.48 12.69 3.84
N ASN A 5 6.12 11.76 4.56
CA ASN A 5 6.24 11.82 6.01
C ASN A 5 6.89 13.13 6.50
N ALA A 6 7.93 13.61 5.81
CA ALA A 6 8.59 14.88 6.12
C ALA A 6 7.66 16.11 5.97
N LYS A 7 6.56 15.98 5.22
CA LYS A 7 5.52 17.00 5.07
C LYS A 7 4.33 16.81 6.02
N GLY A 8 4.47 15.96 7.04
CA GLY A 8 3.40 15.65 8.00
C GLY A 8 2.36 14.66 7.49
N VAL A 9 2.54 14.08 6.30
CA VAL A 9 1.59 13.11 5.72
C VAL A 9 1.90 11.70 6.19
N THR A 10 0.94 11.07 6.88
CA THR A 10 1.01 9.64 7.22
C THR A 10 0.42 8.80 6.11
N VAL A 11 1.22 7.90 5.53
CA VAL A 11 0.77 6.98 4.47
C VAL A 11 0.44 5.62 5.10
N LYS A 12 -0.81 5.16 4.95
CA LYS A 12 -1.24 3.81 5.31
C LYS A 12 -1.44 3.01 4.02
N VAL A 13 -0.64 1.97 3.81
CA VAL A 13 -0.68 1.16 2.59
C VAL A 13 -1.57 -0.06 2.81
N ILE A 14 -2.51 -0.27 1.89
CA ILE A 14 -3.26 -1.52 1.75
C ILE A 14 -2.79 -2.17 0.46
N ALA A 15 -2.34 -3.43 0.53
CA ALA A 15 -1.93 -4.15 -0.67
C ALA A 15 -3.15 -4.56 -1.50
N TYR A 16 -3.05 -4.28 -2.81
CA TYR A 16 -4.05 -4.58 -3.82
C TYR A 16 -3.33 -5.18 -5.04
N PRO A 17 -3.18 -6.52 -5.10
CA PRO A 17 -2.46 -7.15 -6.19
C PRO A 17 -3.32 -7.15 -7.44
N TYR A 18 -3.03 -6.20 -8.33
CA TYR A 18 -3.76 -6.01 -9.59
C TYR A 18 -3.26 -6.96 -10.70
N TYR A 19 -1.94 -7.14 -10.80
CA TYR A 19 -1.33 -8.00 -11.82
C TYR A 19 -1.24 -9.45 -11.34
N GLU A 20 -1.27 -10.40 -12.28
CA GLU A 20 -1.28 -11.85 -12.01
C GLU A 20 -0.11 -12.32 -11.12
N GLN A 21 1.07 -11.72 -11.24
CA GLN A 21 2.26 -12.09 -10.46
C GLN A 21 2.31 -11.42 -9.07
N SER A 22 1.50 -10.38 -8.85
CA SER A 22 1.50 -9.59 -7.61
C SER A 22 1.00 -10.33 -6.35
N PRO A 23 0.04 -11.29 -6.40
CA PRO A 23 -0.52 -11.89 -5.19
C PRO A 23 0.53 -12.53 -4.28
N GLU A 24 1.40 -13.40 -4.82
CA GLU A 24 2.37 -14.12 -3.99
C GLU A 24 3.44 -13.17 -3.46
N GLN A 25 3.97 -12.26 -4.29
CA GLN A 25 4.95 -11.27 -3.85
C GLN A 25 4.40 -10.39 -2.72
N MET A 26 3.16 -9.90 -2.86
CA MET A 26 2.52 -9.09 -1.82
C MET A 26 2.16 -9.92 -0.58
N ARG A 27 1.76 -11.20 -0.74
CA ARG A 27 1.52 -12.13 0.39
C ARG A 27 2.78 -12.29 1.23
N GLN A 28 3.95 -12.42 0.59
CA GLN A 28 5.23 -12.53 1.29
C GLN A 28 5.59 -11.26 2.07
N ILE A 29 5.33 -10.06 1.53
CA ILE A 29 5.50 -8.80 2.27
C ILE A 29 4.51 -8.72 3.44
N TRP A 30 3.26 -9.14 3.23
CA TRP A 30 2.21 -9.13 4.27
C TRP A 30 2.28 -10.31 5.23
N CYS A 31 3.28 -11.17 5.12
CA CYS A 31 3.40 -12.39 5.89
C CYS A 31 3.50 -12.15 7.40
N THR A 32 4.17 -11.07 7.79
CA THR A 32 4.28 -10.67 9.19
C THR A 32 3.10 -9.81 9.60
N THR A 33 2.63 -9.97 10.84
CA THR A 33 1.68 -9.05 11.46
C THR A 33 2.37 -7.81 12.03
N ASP A 34 3.69 -7.88 12.29
CA ASP A 34 4.48 -6.77 12.80
C ASP A 34 4.58 -5.63 11.78
N LYS A 35 4.28 -4.41 12.25
CA LYS A 35 4.17 -3.23 11.38
C LYS A 35 5.53 -2.77 10.90
N ALA A 36 6.57 -2.86 11.74
CA ALA A 36 7.91 -2.40 11.39
C ALA A 36 8.55 -3.34 10.36
N ALA A 37 8.47 -4.65 10.58
CA ALA A 37 8.94 -5.67 9.66
C ALA A 37 8.20 -5.61 8.32
N ARG A 38 6.87 -5.44 8.30
CA ARG A 38 6.11 -5.27 7.06
C ARG A 38 6.55 -4.03 6.29
N LYS A 39 6.74 -2.92 7.00
CA LYS A 39 7.22 -1.66 6.39
C LYS A 39 8.60 -1.87 5.76
N GLN A 40 9.51 -2.52 6.47
CA GLN A 40 10.85 -2.81 5.96
C GLN A 40 10.80 -3.69 4.70
N ALA A 41 10.04 -4.80 4.73
CA ALA A 41 9.88 -5.69 3.58
C ALA A 41 9.28 -4.97 2.36
N LEU A 42 8.31 -4.08 2.57
CA LEU A 42 7.75 -3.25 1.52
C LEU A 42 8.78 -2.26 0.96
N ASP A 43 9.52 -1.57 1.82
CA ASP A 43 10.55 -0.62 1.38
C ASP A 43 11.65 -1.32 0.56
N GLU A 44 12.08 -2.51 0.97
CA GLU A 44 13.03 -3.35 0.22
C GLU A 44 12.48 -3.75 -1.14
N ALA A 45 11.24 -4.25 -1.21
CA ALA A 45 10.59 -4.62 -2.46
C ALA A 45 10.48 -3.41 -3.42
N MET A 46 10.09 -2.24 -2.91
CA MET A 46 9.99 -1.00 -3.69
C MET A 46 11.34 -0.45 -4.14
N SER A 47 12.44 -0.87 -3.52
CA SER A 47 13.81 -0.59 -3.98
C SER A 47 14.31 -1.54 -5.08
N GLY A 48 13.48 -2.51 -5.48
CA GLY A 48 13.81 -3.52 -6.48
C GLY A 48 14.50 -4.76 -5.92
N LYS A 49 14.64 -4.88 -4.60
CA LYS A 49 15.18 -6.11 -3.99
C LYS A 49 14.16 -7.25 -4.11
N PRO A 50 14.61 -8.50 -4.31
CA PRO A 50 13.74 -9.66 -4.26
C PRO A 50 13.01 -9.76 -2.92
N VAL A 51 11.74 -10.15 -2.96
CA VAL A 51 10.97 -10.40 -1.73
C VAL A 51 11.35 -11.75 -1.18
N SER A 52 11.78 -11.79 0.08
CA SER A 52 12.13 -13.04 0.76
C SER A 52 10.89 -13.91 0.98
N ASN A 53 11.00 -15.21 0.67
CA ASN A 53 9.93 -16.18 0.91
C ASN A 53 9.91 -16.58 2.39
N THR A 54 9.19 -15.80 3.21
CA THR A 54 9.13 -15.95 4.67
C THR A 54 7.85 -16.63 5.14
N CYS A 55 6.87 -16.80 4.26
CA CYS A 55 5.55 -17.26 4.64
C CYS A 55 5.39 -18.77 4.61
N ARG A 56 4.98 -19.33 5.76
CA ARG A 56 4.51 -20.71 5.83
C ARG A 56 3.31 -20.91 4.91
N SER A 57 3.17 -22.13 4.38
CA SER A 57 2.03 -22.50 3.54
C SER A 57 0.71 -22.25 4.28
N GLY A 58 -0.28 -21.67 3.60
CA GLY A 58 -1.61 -21.38 4.14
C GLY A 58 -1.76 -20.08 4.92
N ILE A 59 -0.68 -19.36 5.26
CA ILE A 59 -0.78 -18.04 5.90
C ILE A 59 -1.00 -16.96 4.84
N ASP A 60 -2.17 -16.32 4.85
CA ASP A 60 -2.48 -15.21 3.96
C ASP A 60 -3.18 -14.06 4.73
N HIS A 61 -2.36 -13.17 5.29
CA HIS A 61 -2.86 -11.95 5.92
C HIS A 61 -3.29 -10.87 4.91
N LEU A 62 -3.04 -11.08 3.61
CA LEU A 62 -3.46 -10.19 2.54
C LEU A 62 -4.93 -10.44 2.16
N LYS A 63 -5.39 -11.69 2.19
CA LYS A 63 -6.74 -12.10 1.76
C LYS A 63 -7.85 -11.28 2.41
N ALA A 64 -7.78 -11.07 3.73
CA ALA A 64 -8.77 -10.29 4.45
C ALA A 64 -8.83 -8.83 3.98
N ASN A 65 -7.69 -8.23 3.64
CA ASN A 65 -7.64 -6.88 3.09
C ASN A 65 -8.21 -6.82 1.68
N GLN A 66 -7.86 -7.78 0.82
CA GLN A 66 -8.41 -7.89 -0.54
C GLN A 66 -9.94 -7.94 -0.55
N VAL A 67 -10.53 -8.76 0.32
CA VAL A 67 -11.99 -8.86 0.43
C VAL A 67 -12.61 -7.52 0.85
N LYS A 68 -12.00 -6.82 1.80
CA LYS A 68 -12.49 -5.51 2.27
C LYS A 68 -12.44 -4.43 1.19
N VAL A 69 -11.39 -4.42 0.38
CA VAL A 69 -11.19 -3.38 -0.66
C VAL A 69 -11.86 -3.72 -1.99
N ALA A 70 -12.38 -4.94 -2.17
CA ALA A 70 -13.07 -5.34 -3.41
C ALA A 70 -14.24 -4.40 -3.76
N GLY A 71 -14.90 -3.83 -2.75
CA GLY A 71 -15.99 -2.87 -2.93
C GLY A 71 -15.57 -1.45 -3.33
N LEU A 72 -14.27 -1.11 -3.26
CA LEU A 72 -13.76 0.23 -3.58
C LEU A 72 -13.64 0.51 -5.09
N ALA A 73 -13.98 -0.48 -5.94
CA ALA A 73 -13.90 -0.39 -7.40
C ALA A 73 -12.57 0.22 -7.89
N VAL A 74 -11.45 -0.26 -7.34
CA VAL A 74 -10.12 0.26 -7.68
C VAL A 74 -9.77 -0.13 -9.11
N PHE A 75 -9.77 0.86 -10.01
CA PHE A 75 -9.46 0.67 -11.43
C PHE A 75 -7.96 0.72 -11.74
N ALA A 76 -7.18 1.43 -10.91
CA ALA A 76 -5.73 1.55 -11.06
C ALA A 76 -5.06 1.78 -9.70
N THR A 77 -3.84 1.25 -9.52
CA THR A 77 -3.00 1.52 -8.35
C THR A 77 -1.85 2.47 -8.70
N PRO A 78 -1.49 3.43 -7.82
CA PRO A 78 -2.06 3.65 -6.49
C PRO A 78 -3.45 4.29 -6.55
N ALA A 79 -4.38 3.77 -5.75
CA ALA A 79 -5.63 4.44 -5.42
C ALA A 79 -5.47 5.11 -4.06
N ILE A 80 -5.70 6.42 -4.00
CA ILE A 80 -5.40 7.26 -2.84
C ILE A 80 -6.71 7.76 -2.26
N TYR A 81 -6.88 7.55 -0.95
CA TYR A 81 -8.05 8.01 -0.21
C TYR A 81 -7.60 8.80 1.00
N ARG A 82 -8.33 9.85 1.32
CA ARG A 82 -8.24 10.55 2.61
C ARG A 82 -8.99 9.75 3.69
N GLU A 83 -8.80 10.12 4.94
CA GLU A 83 -9.41 9.43 6.09
C GLU A 83 -10.95 9.44 6.07
N ASP A 84 -11.56 10.45 5.47
CA ASP A 84 -13.02 10.53 5.26
C ASP A 84 -13.52 9.74 4.04
N GLY A 85 -12.63 8.99 3.37
CA GLY A 85 -12.96 8.17 2.20
C GLY A 85 -12.98 8.93 0.88
N ALA A 86 -12.70 10.24 0.86
CA ALA A 86 -12.60 10.99 -0.38
C ALA A 86 -11.44 10.46 -1.25
N ALA A 87 -11.72 10.14 -2.51
CA ALA A 87 -10.74 9.65 -3.47
C ALA A 87 -9.96 10.80 -4.12
N PHE A 88 -8.64 10.63 -4.24
CA PHE A 88 -7.79 11.55 -5.00
C PHE A 88 -7.50 10.95 -6.38
N ASN A 89 -8.07 11.56 -7.41
CA ASN A 89 -8.06 11.03 -8.79
C ASN A 89 -6.89 11.58 -9.63
N ALA A 90 -5.70 11.70 -9.03
CA ALA A 90 -4.48 12.16 -9.68
C ALA A 90 -3.24 11.54 -9.01
N PRO A 91 -2.05 11.57 -9.65
CA PRO A 91 -0.82 11.12 -9.00
C PRO A 91 -0.49 11.96 -7.76
N TYR A 92 0.05 11.37 -6.70
CA TYR A 92 0.43 12.12 -5.47
C TYR A 92 1.49 13.23 -5.69
N LYS A 93 2.13 13.25 -6.87
CA LYS A 93 3.06 14.30 -7.30
C LYS A 93 2.35 15.54 -7.83
N ASP A 94 1.04 15.46 -8.07
CA ASP A 94 0.22 16.57 -8.50
C ASP A 94 0.26 17.71 -7.46
N PRO A 95 0.40 18.97 -7.87
CA PRO A 95 0.44 20.12 -6.95
C PRO A 95 -0.77 20.22 -6.03
N SER A 96 -1.93 19.71 -6.45
CA SER A 96 -3.17 19.69 -5.65
C SER A 96 -3.17 18.66 -4.53
N PHE A 97 -2.19 17.76 -4.45
CA PHE A 97 -2.20 16.66 -3.48
C PHE A 97 -2.14 17.15 -2.02
N LEU A 98 -1.24 18.09 -1.69
CA LEU A 98 -1.17 18.61 -0.32
C LEU A 98 -2.39 19.48 0.03
N PRO A 99 -2.85 20.39 -0.84
CA PRO A 99 -4.12 21.10 -0.65
C PRO A 99 -5.32 20.17 -0.44
N PHE A 100 -5.39 19.06 -1.17
CA PHE A 100 -6.43 18.04 -0.99
C PHE A 100 -6.40 17.41 0.42
N LEU A 101 -5.23 17.30 1.02
CA LEU A 101 -5.05 16.86 2.42
C LEU A 101 -5.26 17.99 3.44
N GLY A 102 -5.55 19.22 3.01
CA GLY A 102 -5.67 20.40 3.88
C GLY A 102 -4.32 20.94 4.36
N LEU A 103 -3.24 20.64 3.64
CA LEU A 103 -1.87 21.07 3.96
C LEU A 103 -1.41 22.12 2.94
N ASN A 104 -0.75 23.18 3.41
CA ASN A 104 -0.18 24.25 2.60
C ASN A 104 1.34 24.10 2.50
#